data_AF-A0A821DZ95-F1
#
_entry.id   AF-A0A821DZ95-F1
#
_cell.length_a   1.000
_cell.length_b   1.000
_cell.length_c   1.000
_cell.angle_alpha   90.00
_cell.angle_beta   90.00
_cell.angle_gamma   90.00
#
_symmetry.space_group_name_H-M   'P 1'
#
loop_
_entity.id
_entity.type
_entity.pdbx_description
1 polymer ?
#
loop_
_entity_poly.entity_id
_entity_poly.type
_entity_poly.pdbx_seq_one_letter_code
_entity_poly.pdbx_strand_id
1 'polypeptide(L)' 'TIDTEQLSSQVRELLSSYSIGQRVFGEAVLNLSQGTVSEILSKPRPWHALSVKGREPYIR' A
#
# COMPACT_ATOMS: atom_id res chain seq x y z
N THR A 1 0.50 -0.85 16.73
CA THR A 1 0.80 -1.83 15.66
C THR A 1 -0.16 -1.55 14.52
N ILE A 2 0.29 -1.51 13.26
CA ILE A 2 -0.61 -1.22 12.13
C ILE A 2 -1.23 -2.53 11.63
N ASP A 3 -2.53 -2.52 11.33
CA ASP A 3 -3.18 -3.59 10.59
C ASP A 3 -2.99 -3.34 9.09
N THR A 4 -2.04 -4.05 8.50
CA THR A 4 -1.65 -3.90 7.09
C THR A 4 -2.71 -4.43 6.13
N GLU A 5 -3.53 -5.40 6.55
CA GLU A 5 -4.62 -5.94 5.73
C GLU A 5 -5.76 -4.93 5.65
N GLN A 6 -6.18 -4.42 6.81
CA GLN A 6 -7.24 -3.40 6.87
C GLN A 6 -6.83 -2.14 6.10
N LEU A 7 -5.61 -1.63 6.33
CA LEU A 7 -5.12 -0.43 5.67
C LEU A 7 -5.05 -0.61 4.14
N SER A 8 -4.51 -1.74 3.66
CA SER A 8 -4.46 -2.03 2.22
C SER A 8 -5.85 -2.19 1.60
N SER A 9 -6.86 -2.71 2.34
CA SER A 9 -8.24 -2.72 1.85
C SER A 9 -8.80 -1.31 1.70
N GLN A 10 -8.67 -0.49 2.74
CA GLN A 10 -9.16 0.88 2.73
C GLN A 10 -8.53 1.72 1.63
N VAL A 11 -7.22 1.59 1.42
CA VAL A 11 -6.52 2.28 0.31
C VAL A 11 -7.07 1.82 -1.04
N ARG A 12 -7.29 0.52 -1.26
CA ARG A 12 -7.87 0.03 -2.53
C ARG A 12 -9.29 0.57 -2.76
N GLU A 13 -10.12 0.61 -1.72
CA GLU A 13 -11.48 1.15 -1.79
C GLU A 13 -11.49 2.64 -2.12
N LEU A 14 -10.61 3.43 -1.48
CA LEU A 14 -10.45 4.86 -1.78
C LEU A 14 -9.93 5.11 -3.20
N LEU A 15 -8.91 4.37 -3.63
CA LEU A 15 -8.41 4.48 -5.00
C LEU A 15 -9.52 4.17 -6.00
N SER A 16 -10.32 3.13 -5.73
CA SER A 16 -11.47 2.78 -6.57
C SER A 16 -12.56 3.85 -6.58
N SER A 17 -12.92 4.42 -5.42
CA SER A 17 -14.00 5.41 -5.32
C SER A 17 -13.67 6.72 -6.05
N TYR A 18 -12.38 7.09 -6.11
CA TYR A 18 -11.90 8.26 -6.84
C TYR A 18 -11.40 7.94 -8.26
N SER A 19 -11.54 6.70 -8.73
CA SER A 19 -11.02 6.25 -10.03
C SER A 19 -9.51 6.51 -10.21
N ILE A 20 -8.75 6.42 -9.12
CA ILE A 20 -7.30 6.61 -9.10
C ILE A 20 -6.62 5.26 -9.33
N GLY A 21 -5.75 5.19 -10.33
CA GLY A 21 -4.93 4.01 -10.58
C GLY A 21 -3.82 3.84 -9.52
N GLN A 22 -3.58 2.59 -9.10
CA GLN A 22 -2.49 2.25 -8.16
C GLN A 22 -1.12 2.75 -8.60
N ARG A 23 -0.85 2.78 -9.91
CA ARG A 23 0.41 3.32 -10.47
C ARG A 23 0.62 4.78 -10.08
N VAL A 24 -0.39 5.61 -10.33
CA VAL A 24 -0.31 7.06 -10.07
C VAL A 24 -0.15 7.32 -8.58
N PHE A 25 -0.94 6.62 -7.76
CA PHE A 25 -0.79 6.67 -6.29
C PHE A 25 0.61 6.24 -5.84
N GLY A 26 1.11 5.12 -6.39
CA GLY A 26 2.40 4.56 -6.04
C GLY A 26 3.57 5.48 -6.36
N GLU A 27 3.57 6.04 -7.57
CA GLU A 27 4.61 6.98 -8.02
C GLU A 27 4.53 8.30 -7.23
N ALA A 28 3.33 8.84 -7.02
CA ALA A 28 3.16 10.18 -6.43
C ALA A 28 3.29 10.22 -4.89
N VAL A 29 2.84 9.19 -4.18
CA VAL A 29 2.76 9.19 -2.71
C VAL A 29 3.84 8.30 -2.09
N LEU A 30 3.98 7.09 -2.60
CA LEU A 30 4.87 6.08 -2.02
C LEU A 30 6.26 6.06 -2.64
N ASN A 31 6.44 6.71 -3.80
CA ASN A 31 7.63 6.62 -4.64
C ASN A 31 8.00 5.15 -4.98
N LEU A 32 6.98 4.36 -5.34
CA LEU A 32 7.08 2.95 -5.64
C LEU A 32 6.58 2.65 -7.05
N SER A 33 7.11 1.56 -7.65
CA SER A 33 6.64 1.07 -8.94
C SER A 33 5.21 0.50 -8.82
N GLN A 34 4.47 0.48 -9.94
CA GLN A 34 3.13 -0.12 -9.99
C GLN A 34 3.12 -1.58 -9.50
N GLY A 35 4.11 -2.39 -9.88
CA GLY A 35 4.21 -3.79 -9.47
C GLY A 35 4.36 -3.93 -7.95
N THR A 36 5.24 -3.13 -7.35
CA THR A 36 5.44 -3.12 -5.90
C THR A 36 4.18 -2.67 -5.16
N VAL A 37 3.53 -1.61 -5.63
CA VAL A 37 2.29 -1.11 -5.01
C VAL A 37 1.15 -2.11 -5.15
N SER A 38 1.03 -2.79 -6.29
CA SER A 38 0.06 -3.85 -6.49
C SER A 38 0.29 -5.02 -5.53
N GLU A 39 1.55 -5.41 -5.29
CA GLU A 39 1.88 -6.49 -4.36
C GLU A 39 1.49 -6.14 -2.91
N ILE A 40 1.91 -4.96 -2.41
CA ILE A 40 1.62 -4.56 -1.02
C ILE A 40 0.13 -4.34 -0.76
N LEU A 41 -0.63 -3.88 -1.77
CA LEU A 41 -2.07 -3.65 -1.63
C LEU A 41 -2.88 -4.95 -1.79
N SER A 42 -2.42 -5.89 -2.61
CA SER A 42 -3.15 -7.14 -2.88
C SER A 42 -2.78 -8.26 -1.91
N LYS A 43 -1.55 -8.28 -1.41
CA LYS A 43 -1.01 -9.30 -0.50
C LYS A 43 -0.15 -8.65 0.59
N PRO A 44 -0.72 -7.76 1.43
CA PRO A 44 0.02 -7.15 2.53
C PRO A 44 0.52 -8.23 3.49
N ARG A 45 1.80 -8.14 3.88
CA ARG A 45 2.34 -8.98 4.95
C ARG A 45 2.00 -8.36 6.30
N PRO A 46 1.71 -9.16 7.34
CA PRO A 46 1.46 -8.64 8.68
C PRO A 46 2.58 -7.73 9.17
N TRP A 47 2.23 -6.66 9.89
CA TRP A 47 3.18 -5.63 10.35
C TRP A 47 4.42 -6.17 11.07
N HIS A 48 4.25 -7.20 11.89
CA HIS A 48 5.34 -7.82 12.64
C HIS A 48 6.30 -8.60 11.74
N ALA A 49 5.86 -9.04 10.56
CA ALA A 49 6.67 -9.75 9.56
C ALA A 49 7.37 -8.82 8.55
N LEU A 50 7.13 -7.50 8.62
CA LEU A 50 7.79 -6.51 7.78
C LEU A 50 9.15 -6.08 8.36
N SER A 51 10.14 -5.93 7.48
CA SER A 51 11.39 -5.24 7.81
C SER A 51 11.14 -3.75 8.06
N VAL A 52 12.12 -3.04 8.63
CA VAL A 52 12.03 -1.58 8.86
C VAL A 52 11.69 -0.85 7.55
N LYS A 53 12.41 -1.14 6.46
CA LYS A 53 12.15 -0.58 5.13
C LYS A 53 10.79 -1.00 4.56
N GLY A 54 10.36 -2.23 4.84
CA GLY A 54 9.05 -2.74 4.40
C GLY A 54 7.85 -2.06 5.07
N ARG A 55 8.06 -1.39 6.21
CA ARG A 55 7.03 -0.63 6.92
C ARG A 55 6.84 0.78 6.38
N GLU A 56 7.84 1.35 5.72
CA GLU A 56 7.81 2.73 5.21
C GLU A 56 6.54 3.05 4.38
N PRO A 57 6.06 2.18 3.46
CA PRO A 57 4.87 2.49 2.66
C PRO A 57 3.56 2.57 3.46
N TYR A 58 3.51 1.97 4.65
CA TYR A 58 2.32 1.96 5.51
C TYR A 58 2.32 3.10 6.54
N ILE A 59 3.45 3.79 6.72
CA ILE A 59 3.60 4.92 7.64
C ILE A 59 3.40 6.27 6.92
N ARG A 60 3.68 6.29 5.61
CA ARG A 60 3.42 7.44 4.74
C ARG A 60 1.92 7.63 4.51
#